data_AF-A0A7R9FDC6-F1
#
_entry.id   AF-A0A7R9FDC6-F1
#
_cell.length_a   1.000
_cell.length_b   1.000
_cell.length_c   1.000
_cell.angle_alpha   90.00
_cell.angle_beta   90.00
_cell.angle_gamma   90.00
#
_symmetry.space_group_name_H-M   'P 1'
#
loop_
_entity.id
_entity.type
_entity.pdbx_description
1 polymer ?
#
loop_
_entity_poly.entity_id
_entity_poly.type
_entity_poly.pdbx_seq_one_letter_code
_entity_poly.pdbx_strand_id
1 'polypeptide(L)'
;MAAYLHRTYSLMAGDGPDTRGPSLAAASLVDARSTQLTSPLQVFVKAKKKINDIFVEIEDYVRDAVMYIQSVQQDKNIITSDESVQVEAFVLKVKGIRDVLTRDHMKVAFFGRTSNGKSTVINAMLREKILPSGIGHTTNCFLQVE
;
A
#
# COMPACT_ATOMS: atom_id res chain seq x y z
N MET A 1 5.99 24.56 16.76
CA MET A 1 6.90 23.41 16.57
C MET A 1 6.05 22.19 16.26
N ALA A 2 6.19 21.62 15.05
CA ALA A 2 5.46 20.42 14.67
C ALA A 2 6.23 19.20 15.16
N ALA A 3 5.66 18.41 16.07
CA ALA A 3 6.22 17.13 16.49
C ALA A 3 5.73 16.06 15.52
N TYR A 4 6.66 15.48 14.77
CA TYR A 4 6.40 14.34 13.89
C TYR A 4 6.42 13.07 14.74
N LEU A 5 5.27 12.45 14.97
CA LEU A 5 5.17 11.16 15.67
C LEU A 5 5.11 10.05 14.62
N HIS A 6 6.22 9.36 14.43
CA HIS A 6 6.35 8.24 13.49
C HIS A 6 6.03 6.94 14.23
N ARG A 7 4.80 6.43 14.11
CA ARG A 7 4.43 5.08 14.58
C ARG A 7 3.52 4.41 13.56
N THR A 8 4.10 3.53 12.76
CA THR A 8 3.35 2.66 11.87
C THR A 8 2.60 1.61 12.70
N TYR A 9 1.27 1.59 12.67
CA TYR A 9 0.44 0.61 13.37
C TYR A 9 -0.11 -0.46 12.40
N SER A 10 0.10 -1.73 12.74
CA SER A 10 -0.47 -2.88 12.03
C SER A 10 -1.66 -3.45 12.81
N LEU A 11 -2.85 -3.42 12.23
CA LEU A 11 -4.10 -3.91 12.85
C LEU A 11 -4.37 -5.40 12.58
N MET A 12 -3.32 -6.24 12.52
CA MET A 12 -3.51 -7.69 12.40
C MET A 12 -4.11 -8.23 13.71
N ALA A 13 -5.23 -8.94 13.60
CA ALA A 13 -5.78 -9.70 14.71
C ALA A 13 -4.77 -10.81 15.08
N GLY A 14 -4.20 -10.73 16.27
CA GLY A 14 -3.35 -11.78 16.81
C GLY A 14 -4.19 -13.01 17.16
N ASP A 15 -3.83 -14.16 16.58
CA ASP A 15 -4.31 -15.47 17.01
C ASP A 15 -3.72 -15.79 18.39
N GLY A 16 -4.58 -15.90 19.40
CA GLY A 16 -4.28 -16.52 20.70
C GLY A 16 -4.77 -17.98 20.72
N PRO A 17 -4.19 -18.85 21.56
CA PRO A 17 -4.35 -20.30 21.42
C PRO A 17 -5.71 -20.83 21.92
N ASP A 18 -6.36 -21.56 21.03
CA ASP A 18 -7.28 -22.70 21.16
C ASP A 18 -7.89 -23.07 22.53
N THR A 19 -9.23 -23.04 22.60
CA THR A 19 -10.03 -24.00 23.37
C THR A 19 -11.11 -24.62 22.47
N ARG A 20 -10.94 -25.90 22.13
CA ARG A 20 -11.84 -26.74 21.31
C ARG A 20 -13.12 -27.14 22.06
N GLY A 21 -14.23 -27.17 21.34
CA GLY A 21 -15.41 -28.00 21.63
C GLY A 21 -15.98 -28.55 20.30
N PRO A 22 -16.42 -29.83 20.23
CA PRO A 22 -16.77 -30.45 18.95
C PRO A 22 -18.24 -30.22 18.59
N SER A 23 -18.50 -29.82 17.34
CA SER A 23 -19.84 -29.98 16.74
C SER A 23 -19.72 -30.48 15.32
N LEU A 24 -20.06 -31.75 15.15
CA LEU A 24 -20.13 -32.50 13.91
C LEU A 24 -21.45 -32.17 13.20
N ALA A 25 -21.49 -31.13 12.35
CA ALA A 25 -22.49 -30.96 11.29
C ALA A 25 -22.28 -29.64 10.51
N ALA A 26 -21.26 -29.53 9.64
CA ALA A 26 -21.18 -28.41 8.69
C ALA A 26 -20.22 -28.60 7.50
N ALA A 27 -19.93 -29.85 7.09
CA ALA A 27 -18.87 -30.13 6.11
C ALA A 27 -19.13 -29.69 4.66
N SER A 28 -20.19 -28.90 4.39
CA SER A 28 -20.52 -28.45 3.02
C SER A 28 -20.79 -26.94 2.87
N LEU A 29 -20.44 -26.13 3.87
CA LEU A 29 -20.60 -24.65 3.83
C LEU A 29 -19.28 -23.89 4.04
N VAL A 30 -18.15 -24.59 3.98
CA VAL A 30 -16.85 -24.09 4.46
C VAL A 30 -16.20 -23.11 3.47
N ASP A 31 -16.62 -23.09 2.20
CA ASP A 31 -15.95 -22.30 1.16
C ASP A 31 -16.37 -20.82 1.09
N ALA A 32 -17.48 -20.44 1.75
CA ALA A 32 -17.97 -19.05 1.77
C ALA A 32 -17.63 -18.28 3.06
N ARG A 33 -17.14 -18.94 4.11
CA ARG A 33 -16.83 -18.31 5.41
C ARG A 33 -15.36 -17.87 5.55
N SER A 34 -14.46 -18.38 4.72
CA SER A 34 -13.03 -18.02 4.72
C SER A 34 -12.80 -16.55 4.32
N THR A 35 -13.66 -15.98 3.48
CA THR A 35 -13.57 -14.58 3.03
C THR A 35 -14.01 -13.56 4.09
N GLN A 36 -14.65 -13.98 5.20
CA GLN A 36 -15.19 -13.05 6.20
C GLN A 36 -14.24 -12.69 7.35
N LEU A 37 -13.07 -13.33 7.47
CA LEU A 37 -12.13 -13.05 8.57
C LEU A 37 -11.03 -12.04 8.21
N THR A 38 -10.95 -11.61 6.94
CA THR A 38 -9.92 -10.66 6.52
C THR A 38 -10.48 -9.25 6.42
N SER A 39 -9.82 -8.27 7.05
CA SER A 39 -10.17 -6.84 6.94
C SER A 39 -10.31 -6.43 5.47
N PRO A 40 -11.35 -5.67 5.07
CA PRO A 40 -11.49 -5.16 3.70
C PRO A 40 -10.27 -4.36 3.20
N LEU A 41 -9.49 -3.76 4.12
CA LEU A 41 -8.24 -3.08 3.80
C LEU A 41 -7.18 -4.03 3.20
N GLN A 42 -7.30 -5.34 3.44
CA GLN A 42 -6.44 -6.36 2.84
C GLN A 42 -6.58 -6.43 1.32
N VAL A 43 -7.71 -6.02 0.76
CA VAL A 43 -7.89 -5.95 -0.70
C VAL A 43 -6.89 -4.95 -1.29
N PHE A 44 -6.77 -3.76 -0.69
CA PHE A 44 -5.78 -2.76 -1.10
C PHE A 44 -4.35 -3.27 -0.91
N VAL A 45 -4.04 -3.89 0.24
CA VAL A 45 -2.70 -4.43 0.51
C VAL A 45 -2.29 -5.48 -0.53
N LYS A 46 -3.19 -6.42 -0.84
CA LYS A 46 -2.96 -7.48 -1.85
C LYS A 46 -2.80 -6.88 -3.25
N ALA A 47 -3.65 -5.93 -3.63
CA ALA A 47 -3.56 -5.25 -4.92
C ALA A 47 -2.24 -4.46 -5.05
N LYS A 48 -1.87 -3.69 -4.01
CA LYS A 48 -0.61 -2.95 -3.94
C LYS A 48 0.60 -3.88 -4.07
N LYS A 49 0.61 -5.01 -3.36
CA LYS A 49 1.67 -6.02 -3.51
C LYS A 49 1.76 -6.52 -4.95
N LYS A 50 0.63 -6.98 -5.51
CA LYS A 50 0.57 -7.54 -6.86
C LYS A 50 1.06 -6.55 -7.93
N ILE A 51 0.65 -5.28 -7.87
CA ILE A 51 1.09 -4.30 -8.87
C ILE A 51 2.58 -3.94 -8.72
N ASN A 52 3.11 -3.90 -7.50
CA ASN A 52 4.54 -3.68 -7.28
C ASN A 52 5.37 -4.85 -7.81
N ASP A 53 4.93 -6.09 -7.57
CA ASP A 53 5.61 -7.29 -8.08
C ASP A 53 5.65 -7.29 -9.62
N ILE A 54 4.52 -6.97 -10.28
CA ILE A 54 4.47 -6.83 -11.75
C ILE A 54 5.45 -5.78 -12.27
N PHE A 55 5.57 -4.63 -11.59
CA PHE A 55 6.47 -3.57 -12.04
C PHE A 55 7.95 -3.87 -11.77
N VAL A 56 8.27 -4.78 -10.85
CA VAL A 56 9.63 -5.35 -10.74
C VAL A 56 9.93 -6.18 -11.98
N GLU A 57 9.03 -7.10 -12.34
CA GLU A 57 9.20 -7.95 -13.54
C GLU A 57 9.30 -7.12 -14.83
N ILE A 58 8.51 -6.05 -14.96
CA ILE A 58 8.59 -5.13 -16.10
C ILE A 58 9.94 -4.41 -16.14
N GLU A 59 10.50 -4.00 -15.00
CA GLU A 59 11.80 -3.34 -14.98
C GLU A 59 12.90 -4.29 -15.45
N ASP A 60 12.91 -5.52 -14.96
CA ASP A 60 13.88 -6.54 -15.37
C ASP A 60 13.75 -6.82 -16.87
N TYR A 61 12.53 -6.98 -17.37
CA TYR A 61 12.27 -7.17 -18.80
C TYR A 61 12.76 -6.01 -19.68
N VAL A 62 12.52 -4.76 -19.25
CA VAL A 62 13.00 -3.58 -20.00
C VAL A 62 14.51 -3.49 -19.98
N ARG A 63 15.18 -3.87 -18.88
CA ARG A 63 16.64 -3.92 -18.80
C ARG A 63 17.21 -4.97 -19.76
N ASP A 64 16.63 -6.16 -19.80
CA ASP A 64 17.01 -7.22 -20.73
C ASP A 64 16.83 -6.78 -22.18
N ALA A 65 15.72 -6.08 -22.49
CA ALA A 65 15.46 -5.54 -23.82
C ALA A 65 16.49 -4.48 -24.24
N VAL A 66 16.90 -3.60 -23.32
CA VAL A 66 17.98 -2.62 -23.57
C VAL A 66 19.30 -3.33 -23.85
N MET A 67 19.67 -4.33 -23.06
CA MET A 67 20.90 -5.11 -23.28
C MET A 67 20.88 -5.82 -24.63
N TYR A 68 19.75 -6.42 -24.98
CA TYR A 68 19.58 -7.08 -26.27
C TYR A 68 19.72 -6.09 -27.44
N ILE A 69 19.04 -4.95 -27.38
CA ILE A 69 19.11 -3.93 -28.44
C ILE A 69 20.53 -3.38 -28.60
N GLN A 70 21.24 -3.14 -27.50
CA GLN A 70 22.64 -2.70 -27.53
C GLN A 70 23.56 -3.74 -28.21
N SER A 71 23.36 -5.04 -27.95
CA SER A 71 24.12 -6.10 -28.65
C SER A 71 23.84 -6.16 -30.15
N VAL A 72 22.58 -6.04 -30.57
CA VAL A 72 22.19 -6.09 -31.99
C VAL A 72 22.64 -4.85 -32.76
N GLN A 73 22.66 -3.69 -32.12
CA GLN A 73 23.17 -2.44 -32.69
C GLN A 73 24.66 -2.56 -33.05
N GLN A 74 25.46 -3.21 -32.19
CA GLN A 74 26.90 -3.43 -32.43
C GLN A 74 27.17 -4.42 -33.57
N ASP A 75 26.36 -5.48 -33.69
CA ASP A 75 26.65 -6.58 -34.62
C ASP A 75 26.19 -6.32 -36.06
N LYS A 76 25.04 -5.65 -36.25
CA LYS A 76 24.35 -5.68 -37.56
C LYS A 76 23.90 -4.33 -38.09
N ASN A 77 24.07 -3.24 -37.34
CA ASN A 77 23.61 -1.89 -37.70
C ASN A 77 22.12 -1.85 -38.15
N ILE A 78 21.31 -2.83 -37.71
CA ILE A 78 19.89 -2.99 -38.06
C ILE A 78 19.04 -1.98 -37.30
N ILE A 79 19.48 -1.59 -36.10
CA ILE A 79 18.77 -0.70 -35.20
C ILE A 79 19.40 0.69 -35.27
N THR A 80 18.57 1.71 -35.41
CA THR A 80 19.03 3.10 -35.41
C THR A 80 19.41 3.56 -34.01
N SER A 81 20.34 4.52 -33.90
CA SER A 81 20.72 5.08 -32.61
C SER A 81 19.53 5.70 -31.86
N ASP A 82 18.58 6.28 -32.59
CA ASP A 82 17.39 6.91 -32.00
C ASP A 82 16.45 5.89 -31.36
N GLU A 83 16.28 4.70 -31.97
CA GLU A 83 15.49 3.61 -31.40
C GLU A 83 16.13 3.07 -30.12
N SER A 84 17.45 2.92 -30.10
CA SER A 84 18.21 2.47 -28.93
C SER A 84 18.01 3.42 -27.73
N VAL A 85 18.13 4.73 -27.98
CA VAL A 85 17.89 5.78 -26.96
C VAL A 85 16.44 5.77 -26.45
N GLN A 86 15.47 5.54 -27.34
CA GLN A 86 14.05 5.46 -26.94
C GLN A 86 13.78 4.30 -25.99
N VAL A 87 14.39 3.13 -26.23
CA VAL A 87 14.23 1.97 -25.34
C VAL A 87 14.92 2.21 -24.00
N GLU A 88 16.12 2.81 -24.00
CA GLU A 88 16.81 3.16 -22.76
C GLU A 88 15.97 4.14 -21.91
N ALA A 89 15.25 5.07 -22.54
CA ALA A 89 14.36 5.99 -21.85
C ALA A 89 13.18 5.27 -21.13
N PHE A 90 12.78 4.06 -21.54
CA PHE A 90 11.75 3.30 -20.83
C PHE A 90 12.20 2.85 -19.44
N VAL A 91 13.49 2.59 -19.22
CA VAL A 91 14.02 2.23 -17.89
C VAL A 91 13.70 3.32 -16.88
N LEU A 92 13.91 4.59 -17.27
CA LEU A 92 13.60 5.74 -16.42
C LEU A 92 12.11 5.92 -16.17
N LYS A 93 11.26 5.67 -17.18
CA LYS A 93 9.80 5.74 -17.03
C LYS A 93 9.28 4.66 -16.08
N VAL A 94 9.73 3.42 -16.23
CA VAL A 94 9.35 2.31 -15.35
C VAL A 94 9.80 2.57 -13.92
N LYS A 95 11.05 3.03 -13.73
CA LYS A 95 11.56 3.43 -12.42
C LYS A 95 10.70 4.53 -11.78
N GLY A 96 10.33 5.56 -12.55
CA GLY A 96 9.46 6.62 -12.06
C GLY A 96 8.09 6.11 -11.59
N ILE A 97 7.50 5.14 -12.30
CA ILE A 97 6.23 4.53 -11.87
C ILE A 97 6.42 3.72 -10.59
N ARG A 98 7.50 2.94 -10.47
CA ARG A 98 7.82 2.18 -9.24
C ARG A 98 7.96 3.08 -8.02
N ASP A 99 8.63 4.21 -8.17
CA ASP A 99 8.80 5.20 -7.09
C ASP A 99 7.45 5.76 -6.60
N VAL A 100 6.46 5.87 -7.49
CA VAL A 100 5.10 6.28 -7.14
C VAL A 100 4.33 5.13 -6.48
N LEU A 101 4.35 3.92 -7.05
CA LEU A 101 3.60 2.76 -6.55
C LEU A 101 4.03 2.30 -5.15
N THR A 102 5.30 2.51 -4.78
CA THR A 102 5.81 2.15 -3.45
C THR A 102 5.22 3.02 -2.34
N ARG A 103 4.93 4.29 -2.62
CA ARG A 103 4.42 5.29 -1.65
C ARG A 103 2.89 5.25 -1.47
N ASP A 104 2.19 4.50 -2.31
CA ASP A 104 0.73 4.50 -2.35
C ASP A 104 0.10 3.96 -1.06
N HIS A 105 -0.75 4.76 -0.43
CA HIS A 105 -1.45 4.41 0.82
C HIS A 105 -2.85 4.99 0.79
N MET A 106 -3.79 4.30 1.46
CA MET A 106 -5.14 4.81 1.60
C MET A 106 -5.15 6.02 2.54
N LYS A 107 -5.81 7.10 2.13
CA LYS A 107 -5.96 8.33 2.93
C LYS A 107 -7.42 8.60 3.21
N VAL A 108 -7.76 8.79 4.48
CA VAL A 108 -9.07 9.25 4.94
C VAL A 108 -8.93 10.60 5.64
N ALA A 109 -9.81 11.55 5.33
CA ALA A 109 -9.79 12.89 5.91
C ALA A 109 -11.10 13.17 6.64
N PHE A 110 -10.99 13.74 7.85
CA PHE A 110 -12.14 14.06 8.71
C PHE A 110 -12.36 15.58 8.75
N PHE A 111 -13.55 16.01 8.36
CA PHE A 111 -13.95 17.42 8.37
C PHE A 111 -15.15 17.65 9.28
N GLY A 112 -15.27 18.86 9.85
CA GLY A 112 -16.37 19.22 10.73
C GLY A 112 -16.03 20.40 11.65
N ARG A 113 -17.06 21.00 12.25
CA ARG A 113 -16.91 22.14 13.19
C ARG A 113 -16.09 21.74 14.43
N THR A 114 -15.62 22.74 15.16
CA THR A 114 -14.95 22.56 16.45
C THR A 114 -15.86 21.78 17.40
N SER A 115 -15.28 20.87 18.19
CA SER A 115 -15.98 20.01 19.15
C SER A 115 -16.91 18.92 18.55
N ASN A 116 -17.00 18.75 17.23
CA ASN A 116 -17.74 17.64 16.59
C ASN A 116 -17.11 16.23 16.80
N GLY A 117 -16.06 16.10 17.62
CA GLY A 117 -15.48 14.80 17.95
C GLY A 117 -14.53 14.19 16.91
N LYS A 118 -14.01 14.96 15.95
CA LYS A 118 -13.08 14.47 14.91
C LYS A 118 -11.90 13.66 15.49
N SER A 119 -11.16 14.23 16.44
CA SER A 119 -10.04 13.55 17.11
C SER A 119 -10.48 12.33 17.92
N THR A 120 -11.69 12.38 18.50
CA THR A 120 -12.27 11.26 19.25
C THR A 120 -12.57 10.08 18.34
N VAL A 121 -13.11 10.31 17.14
CA VAL A 121 -13.38 9.27 16.14
C VAL A 121 -12.07 8.60 15.71
N ILE A 122 -11.03 9.38 15.41
CA ILE A 122 -9.72 8.84 15.01
C ILE A 122 -9.13 7.97 16.12
N ASN A 123 -9.12 8.45 17.37
CA ASN A 123 -8.63 7.69 18.52
C ASN A 123 -9.43 6.38 18.73
N ALA A 124 -10.75 6.42 18.53
CA ALA A 124 -11.59 5.22 18.62
C ALA A 124 -11.29 4.21 17.50
N MET A 125 -11.08 4.67 16.26
CA MET A 125 -10.69 3.80 15.14
C MET A 125 -9.33 3.13 15.38
N LEU A 126 -8.39 3.84 15.98
CA LEU A 126 -7.05 3.33 16.29
C LEU A 126 -6.96 2.63 17.66
N ARG A 127 -8.05 2.65 18.44
CA ARG A 127 -8.17 2.08 19.80
C ARG A 127 -7.11 2.60 20.78
N GLU A 128 -6.55 3.77 20.52
CA GLU A 128 -5.52 4.45 21.33
C GLU A 128 -5.74 5.96 21.32
N LYS A 129 -5.39 6.64 22.42
CA LYS A 129 -5.47 8.10 22.51
C LYS A 129 -4.25 8.76 21.86
N ILE A 130 -4.25 8.81 20.53
CA ILE A 130 -3.13 9.33 19.71
C ILE A 130 -3.22 10.85 19.53
N LEU A 131 -4.41 11.36 19.23
CA LEU A 131 -4.67 12.79 19.06
C LEU A 131 -5.21 13.41 20.36
N PRO A 132 -4.87 14.67 20.68
CA PRO A 132 -5.50 15.38 21.80
C PRO A 132 -7.00 15.50 21.54
N SER A 133 -7.79 14.92 22.45
CA SER A 133 -9.25 14.92 22.40
C SER A 133 -9.80 15.19 23.80
N GLY A 134 -10.76 16.10 23.92
CA GLY A 134 -11.35 16.53 25.18
C GLY A 134 -11.87 17.97 25.14
N ILE A 135 -12.45 18.44 26.23
CA ILE A 135 -12.95 19.82 26.36
C ILE A 135 -11.77 20.79 26.27
N GLY A 136 -11.93 21.88 25.51
CA GLY A 136 -10.90 22.93 25.37
C GLY A 136 -9.74 22.60 24.41
N HIS A 137 -9.65 21.37 23.89
CA HIS A 137 -8.66 21.02 22.89
C HIS A 137 -9.12 21.45 21.49
N THR A 138 -8.36 22.34 20.87
CA THR A 138 -8.52 22.77 19.47
C THR A 138 -7.21 22.56 18.71
N THR A 139 -7.32 22.24 17.43
CA THR A 139 -6.17 22.06 16.52
C THR A 139 -6.24 23.14 15.45
N ASN A 140 -5.19 23.95 15.32
CA ASN A 140 -5.13 25.05 14.34
C ASN A 140 -4.57 24.63 12.97
N CYS A 141 -4.09 23.40 12.85
CA CYS A 141 -3.52 22.85 11.63
C CYS A 141 -4.10 21.46 11.31
N PHE A 142 -3.79 20.96 10.11
CA PHE A 142 -4.05 19.58 9.77
C PHE A 142 -3.12 18.65 10.56
N LEU A 143 -3.69 17.64 11.21
CA LEU A 143 -2.94 16.56 11.83
C LEU A 143 -3.11 15.32 10.98
N GLN A 144 -2.00 14.70 10.61
CA GLN A 144 -1.96 13.44 9.88
C GLN A 144 -1.42 12.35 10.81
N VAL A 145 -2.06 11.18 10.78
CA VAL A 145 -1.61 9.97 11.47
C VAL A 145 -1.25 8.97 10.37
N GLU A 146 -0.01 8.48 10.39
CA GLU A 146 0.55 7.45 9.50
C GLU A 146 1.14 6.31 10.33
#